data_AF-A0A1F8VVB3-F1
#
_entry.id   AF-A0A1F8VVB3-F1
#
_cell.length_a   1.000
_cell.length_b   1.000
_cell.length_c   1.000
_cell.angle_alpha   90.00
_cell.angle_beta   90.00
_cell.angle_gamma   90.00
#
_symmetry.space_group_name_H-M   'P 1'
#
loop_
_entity.id
_entity.type
_entity.pdbx_description
1 polymer ?
#
loop_
_entity_poly.entity_id
_entity_poly.type
_entity_poly.pdbx_seq_one_letter_code
_entity_poly.pdbx_strand_id
1 'polypeptide(L)'
;MTLLRFLLDDATPCRTQQAVLSVFADDLEERALGKVVRASQLQDMRQWTDVPTESSRRLVLRLQALQPASDQLTVFLPGHIVPGAIELASPWGATLATREFSTVADLDLFAVDNTGSEVQRFQELVAARPDYEAVSRYADFTSTDLPSWLVSGGLTSALQLTQRPWYCAFAPTRLQWLGWVRRALERGLLDLSMVEEDVRTGLVRPSLLADVKAVAQGTDAPTLPDLTLDALFMAPERRLTDQQYRLLHSAELQKRTVKFARRNSAGKLSKQGLLKYLWGSFRRLPRRSVQAAYHLYSMTVRPAVQRLRQQSGPRE
;
A
#
# COMPACT_ATOMS: atom_id res chain seq x y z
N MET A 1 30.06 -17.05 -7.20
CA MET A 1 29.24 -16.77 -6.00
C MET A 1 28.07 -15.93 -6.47
N THR A 2 26.85 -16.32 -6.12
CA THR A 2 25.65 -15.57 -6.50
C THR A 2 25.54 -14.29 -5.67
N LEU A 3 25.43 -13.14 -6.33
CA LEU A 3 25.30 -11.83 -5.71
C LEU A 3 23.84 -11.59 -5.32
N LEU A 4 23.60 -11.19 -4.07
CA LEU A 4 22.29 -10.80 -3.60
C LEU A 4 22.09 -9.29 -3.75
N ARG A 5 20.97 -8.90 -4.37
CA ARG A 5 20.53 -7.52 -4.54
C ARG A 5 19.18 -7.33 -3.86
N PHE A 6 19.05 -6.30 -3.03
CA PHE A 6 17.76 -5.83 -2.51
C PHE A 6 17.34 -4.59 -3.28
N LEU A 7 16.24 -4.64 -4.01
CA LEU A 7 15.61 -3.47 -4.62
C LEU A 7 14.50 -2.96 -3.70
N LEU A 8 14.74 -1.81 -3.06
CA LEU A 8 13.85 -1.22 -2.06
C LEU A 8 13.03 -0.07 -2.63
N ASP A 9 11.71 -0.19 -2.60
CA ASP A 9 10.78 0.88 -2.99
C ASP A 9 10.61 1.92 -1.87
N ASP A 10 11.56 2.86 -1.78
CA ASP A 10 11.59 3.89 -0.74
C ASP A 10 11.04 5.26 -1.19
N ALA A 11 10.65 5.44 -2.44
CA ALA A 11 10.33 6.80 -2.93
C ALA A 11 8.87 7.24 -2.74
N THR A 12 7.94 6.33 -2.46
CA THR A 12 6.50 6.64 -2.23
C THR A 12 6.06 6.71 -0.77
N PRO A 13 6.70 6.02 0.20
CA PRO A 13 6.29 6.12 1.59
C PRO A 13 6.44 7.53 2.17
N CYS A 14 5.74 7.80 3.28
CA CYS A 14 5.93 9.02 4.06
C CYS A 14 7.36 9.11 4.62
N ARG A 15 7.81 10.32 5.00
CA ARG A 15 9.20 10.55 5.43
C ARG A 15 9.58 9.70 6.64
N THR A 16 8.64 9.48 7.55
CA THR A 16 8.80 8.60 8.71
C THR A 16 9.13 7.17 8.28
N GLN A 17 8.39 6.63 7.32
CA GLN A 17 8.65 5.28 6.81
C GLN A 17 9.93 5.24 5.96
N GLN A 18 10.23 6.29 5.19
CA GLN A 18 11.49 6.40 4.45
C GLN A 18 12.72 6.35 5.37
N ALA A 19 12.67 7.00 6.53
CA ALA A 19 13.72 6.94 7.52
C ALA A 19 13.90 5.51 8.08
N VAL A 20 12.81 4.84 8.42
CA VAL A 20 12.82 3.42 8.85
C VAL A 20 13.42 2.50 7.77
N LEU A 21 13.00 2.69 6.52
CA LEU A 21 13.53 1.93 5.38
C LEU A 21 15.00 2.22 5.12
N SER A 22 15.47 3.45 5.36
CA SER A 22 16.88 3.82 5.23
C SER A 22 17.74 3.10 6.25
N VAL A 23 17.33 3.06 7.52
CA VAL A 23 18.03 2.27 8.55
C VAL A 23 18.08 0.79 8.20
N PHE A 24 16.97 0.26 7.67
CA PHE A 24 16.93 -1.14 7.27
C PHE A 24 17.86 -1.45 6.10
N ALA A 25 17.92 -0.56 5.12
CA ALA A 25 18.89 -0.66 4.03
C ALA A 25 20.33 -0.65 4.55
N ASP A 26 20.65 0.25 5.48
CA ASP A 26 21.98 0.32 6.07
C ASP A 26 22.31 -0.97 6.88
N ASP A 27 21.36 -1.53 7.63
CA ASP A 27 21.53 -2.81 8.36
C ASP A 27 21.84 -3.98 7.41
N LEU A 28 21.17 -4.03 6.26
CA LEU A 28 21.43 -5.05 5.22
C LEU A 28 22.85 -4.95 4.65
N GLU A 29 23.33 -3.73 4.41
CA GLU A 29 24.67 -3.47 3.87
C GLU A 29 25.77 -3.68 4.92
N GLU A 30 25.58 -3.19 6.14
CA GLU A 30 26.51 -3.36 7.27
C GLU A 30 26.73 -4.83 7.62
N ARG A 31 25.69 -5.66 7.50
CA ARG A 31 25.76 -7.11 7.71
C ARG A 31 26.28 -7.87 6.48
N ALA A 32 26.64 -7.16 5.41
CA ALA A 32 27.13 -7.71 4.15
C ALA A 32 26.21 -8.80 3.55
N LEU A 33 24.89 -8.65 3.73
CA LEU A 33 23.92 -9.62 3.23
C LEU A 33 23.71 -9.50 1.72
N GLY A 34 23.86 -8.28 1.18
CA GLY A 34 23.73 -8.00 -0.24
C GLY A 34 23.82 -6.51 -0.53
N LYS A 35 23.83 -6.15 -1.81
CA LYS A 35 23.79 -4.75 -2.25
C LYS A 35 22.37 -4.22 -2.17
N VAL A 36 22.16 -3.05 -1.57
CA VAL A 36 20.85 -2.40 -1.58
C VAL A 36 20.79 -1.37 -2.71
N VAL A 37 19.69 -1.38 -3.45
CA VAL A 37 19.36 -0.40 -4.49
C VAL A 37 18.06 0.28 -4.08
N ARG A 38 18.10 1.59 -3.87
CA ARG A 38 16.93 2.39 -3.48
C ARG A 38 16.22 2.92 -4.71
N ALA A 39 14.90 2.76 -4.77
CA ALA A 39 14.08 3.24 -5.88
C ALA A 39 14.15 4.76 -6.05
N SER A 40 14.37 5.51 -4.97
CA SER A 40 14.59 6.96 -4.97
C SER A 40 15.85 7.39 -5.72
N GLN A 41 16.82 6.49 -5.89
CA GLN A 41 18.09 6.74 -6.58
C GLN A 41 18.09 6.30 -8.04
N LEU A 42 17.03 5.60 -8.48
CA LEU A 42 16.91 5.15 -9.87
C LEU A 42 16.56 6.33 -10.78
N GLN A 43 17.39 6.54 -11.78
CA GLN A 43 17.18 7.51 -12.86
C GLN A 43 16.56 6.83 -14.08
N ASP A 44 15.93 7.60 -14.96
CA ASP A 44 15.47 7.17 -16.29
C ASP A 44 14.57 5.93 -16.29
N MET A 45 13.60 5.90 -15.37
CA MET A 45 12.57 4.87 -15.35
C MET A 45 11.59 5.04 -16.51
N ARG A 46 11.28 3.93 -17.20
CA ARG A 46 10.21 3.88 -18.20
C ARG A 46 8.91 4.47 -17.64
N GLN A 47 8.15 5.18 -18.48
CA GLN A 47 6.84 5.69 -18.11
C GLN A 47 5.80 5.32 -19.16
N TRP A 48 4.71 4.74 -18.70
CA TRP A 48 3.49 4.55 -19.48
C TRP A 48 2.57 5.72 -19.21
N THR A 49 2.36 6.56 -20.21
CA THR A 49 1.60 7.82 -20.08
C THR A 49 0.09 7.61 -20.09
N ASP A 50 -0.37 6.41 -20.47
CA ASP A 50 -1.76 5.98 -20.52
C ASP A 50 -2.28 5.44 -19.17
N VAL A 51 -1.42 5.32 -18.16
CA VAL A 51 -1.78 4.90 -16.81
C VAL A 51 -1.30 5.91 -15.75
N PRO A 52 -1.86 5.89 -14.52
CA PRO A 52 -1.36 6.73 -13.44
C PRO A 52 0.14 6.53 -13.18
N THR A 53 0.86 7.62 -12.92
CA THR A 53 2.31 7.61 -12.66
C THR A 53 2.72 6.58 -11.61
N GLU A 54 1.92 6.45 -10.55
CA GLU A 54 2.14 5.47 -9.48
C GLU A 54 2.06 4.02 -9.98
N SER A 55 1.06 3.70 -10.81
CA SER A 55 0.91 2.38 -11.42
C SER A 55 2.06 2.07 -12.39
N SER A 56 2.46 3.05 -13.21
CA SER A 56 3.61 2.95 -14.11
C SER A 56 4.89 2.67 -13.33
N ARG A 57 5.16 3.47 -12.29
CA ARG A 57 6.35 3.34 -11.43
C ARG A 57 6.42 1.96 -10.78
N ARG A 58 5.33 1.50 -10.15
CA ARG A 58 5.31 0.18 -9.50
C ARG A 58 5.63 -0.93 -10.48
N LEU A 59 5.08 -0.88 -11.69
CA LEU A 59 5.40 -1.87 -12.71
C LEU A 59 6.86 -1.80 -13.13
N VAL A 60 7.42 -0.60 -13.33
CA VAL A 60 8.84 -0.44 -13.68
C VAL A 60 9.77 -0.98 -12.60
N LEU A 61 9.49 -0.72 -11.33
CA LEU A 61 10.33 -1.26 -10.25
C LEU A 61 10.35 -2.79 -10.24
N ARG A 62 9.22 -3.42 -10.54
CA ARG A 62 9.16 -4.88 -10.72
C ARG A 62 9.94 -5.34 -11.94
N LEU A 63 9.86 -4.61 -13.05
CA LEU A 63 10.69 -4.89 -14.22
C LEU A 63 12.20 -4.77 -13.93
N GLN A 64 12.59 -3.82 -13.07
CA GLN A 64 13.98 -3.65 -12.63
C GLN A 64 14.43 -4.83 -11.78
N ALA A 65 13.56 -5.33 -10.89
CA ALA A 65 13.83 -6.54 -10.13
C ALA A 65 13.97 -7.77 -11.02
N LEU A 66 13.12 -7.88 -12.04
CA LEU A 66 13.05 -8.98 -13.01
C LEU A 66 14.01 -8.81 -14.21
N GLN A 67 15.06 -7.98 -14.11
CA GLN A 67 16.07 -7.90 -15.17
C GLN A 67 16.95 -9.15 -15.18
N PRO A 68 17.35 -9.70 -16.34
CA PRO A 68 18.25 -10.83 -16.39
C PRO A 68 19.64 -10.39 -15.96
N ALA A 69 20.33 -11.21 -15.18
CA ALA A 69 21.69 -10.93 -14.74
C ALA A 69 22.41 -12.23 -14.43
N SER A 70 23.68 -12.31 -14.84
CA SER A 70 24.54 -13.44 -14.51
C SER A 70 24.82 -13.44 -13.01
N ASP A 71 24.66 -14.60 -12.38
CA ASP A 71 24.97 -14.83 -10.97
C ASP A 71 24.30 -13.84 -10.00
N GLN A 72 23.05 -13.41 -10.24
CA GLN A 72 22.35 -12.48 -9.36
C GLN A 72 21.00 -13.02 -8.89
N LEU A 73 20.70 -12.80 -7.61
CA LEU A 73 19.37 -12.91 -7.04
C LEU A 73 18.88 -11.52 -6.66
N THR A 74 17.62 -11.20 -6.98
CA THR A 74 17.01 -9.94 -6.54
C THR A 74 15.84 -10.18 -5.61
N VAL A 75 15.86 -9.53 -4.46
CA VAL A 75 14.69 -9.38 -3.59
C VAL A 75 14.08 -8.01 -3.83
N PHE A 76 12.82 -7.97 -4.22
CA PHE A 76 12.07 -6.72 -4.29
C PHE A 76 11.32 -6.48 -2.97
N LEU A 77 11.58 -5.33 -2.37
CA LEU A 77 11.02 -4.90 -1.09
C LEU A 77 10.08 -3.70 -1.33
N PRO A 78 8.75 -3.86 -1.21
CA PRO A 78 7.82 -2.75 -1.38
C PRO A 78 7.93 -1.74 -0.23
N GLY A 79 7.54 -0.48 -0.47
CA GLY A 79 7.66 0.59 0.54
C GLY A 79 6.82 0.40 1.80
N HIS A 80 5.86 -0.52 1.76
CA HIS A 80 5.03 -0.90 2.90
C HIS A 80 5.53 -2.14 3.66
N ILE A 81 6.78 -2.57 3.49
CA ILE A 81 7.32 -3.59 4.40
C ILE A 81 7.44 -3.05 5.83
N VAL A 82 7.32 -3.95 6.79
CA VAL A 82 7.83 -3.78 8.14
C VAL A 82 9.15 -4.55 8.23
N PRO A 83 10.28 -3.85 8.43
CA PRO A 83 11.59 -4.49 8.52
C PRO A 83 11.67 -5.55 9.62
N GLY A 84 12.36 -6.64 9.32
CA GLY A 84 12.69 -7.72 10.26
C GLY A 84 14.12 -8.19 10.03
N ALA A 85 14.62 -9.05 10.90
CA ALA A 85 15.94 -9.62 10.69
C ALA A 85 15.93 -10.51 9.44
N ILE A 86 16.94 -10.33 8.58
CA ILE A 86 17.19 -11.20 7.43
C ILE A 86 18.42 -12.05 7.72
N GLU A 87 18.35 -13.33 7.38
CA GLU A 87 19.45 -14.30 7.50
C GLU A 87 20.27 -14.38 6.19
N LEU A 88 21.38 -15.11 6.21
CA LEU A 88 22.17 -15.33 5.00
C LEU A 88 21.33 -16.11 3.97
N ALA A 89 21.33 -15.64 2.72
CA ALA A 89 20.56 -16.28 1.67
C ALA A 89 20.99 -17.72 1.42
N SER A 90 20.00 -18.58 1.23
CA SER A 90 20.16 -19.95 0.74
C SER A 90 19.39 -20.13 -0.58
N PRO A 91 19.82 -21.07 -1.44
CA PRO A 91 19.11 -21.36 -2.69
C PRO A 91 17.65 -21.77 -2.43
N TRP A 92 16.74 -21.32 -3.29
CA TRP A 92 15.35 -21.80 -3.33
C TRP A 92 15.06 -22.35 -4.74
N GLY A 93 14.28 -23.42 -4.83
CA GLY A 93 14.20 -24.27 -6.02
C GLY A 93 13.37 -23.74 -7.19
N ALA A 94 13.10 -22.44 -7.29
CA ALA A 94 12.28 -21.84 -8.34
C ALA A 94 12.78 -20.47 -8.79
N THR A 95 12.43 -20.07 -10.01
CA THR A 95 12.82 -18.76 -10.56
C THR A 95 12.21 -17.61 -9.78
N LEU A 96 10.96 -17.74 -9.35
CA LEU A 96 10.26 -16.73 -8.56
C LEU A 96 9.86 -17.31 -7.19
N ALA A 97 10.05 -16.53 -6.13
CA ALA A 97 9.53 -16.83 -4.81
C ALA A 97 8.66 -15.68 -4.31
N THR A 98 7.39 -15.94 -4.05
CA THR A 98 6.41 -14.98 -3.54
C THR A 98 5.26 -15.72 -2.87
N ARG A 99 4.51 -15.02 -2.01
CA ARG A 99 3.41 -15.66 -1.27
C ARG A 99 2.24 -16.06 -2.18
N GLU A 100 1.87 -15.18 -3.11
CA GLU A 100 0.80 -15.40 -4.07
C GLU A 100 1.21 -14.76 -5.40
N PHE A 101 1.04 -15.47 -6.51
CA PHE A 101 1.34 -14.97 -7.84
C PHE A 101 0.15 -15.18 -8.77
N SER A 102 -0.29 -14.08 -9.39
CA SER A 102 -1.35 -14.09 -10.41
C SER A 102 -0.86 -13.39 -11.66
N THR A 103 -0.28 -12.20 -11.50
CA THR A 103 0.34 -11.44 -12.58
C THR A 103 1.56 -10.67 -12.06
N VAL A 104 2.42 -10.19 -12.96
CA VAL A 104 3.55 -9.31 -12.59
C VAL A 104 3.05 -8.06 -11.87
N ALA A 105 1.88 -7.50 -12.22
CA ALA A 105 1.35 -6.33 -11.52
C ALA A 105 0.93 -6.60 -10.06
N ASP A 106 0.64 -7.86 -9.73
CA ASP A 106 0.22 -8.28 -8.38
C ASP A 106 1.40 -8.63 -7.47
N LEU A 107 2.61 -8.74 -8.03
CA LEU A 107 3.83 -8.99 -7.25
C LEU A 107 4.03 -7.90 -6.19
N ASP A 108 4.21 -8.33 -4.94
CA ASP A 108 4.35 -7.44 -3.80
C ASP A 108 5.74 -7.57 -3.16
N LEU A 109 5.92 -8.47 -2.18
CA LEU A 109 7.22 -8.92 -1.72
C LEU A 109 7.60 -10.19 -2.49
N PHE A 110 8.75 -10.19 -3.16
CA PHE A 110 9.22 -11.37 -3.89
C PHE A 110 10.73 -11.43 -4.00
N ALA A 111 11.25 -12.63 -4.24
CA ALA A 111 12.62 -12.87 -4.65
C ALA A 111 12.64 -13.54 -6.02
N VAL A 112 13.62 -13.20 -6.85
CA VAL A 112 13.78 -13.76 -8.19
C VAL A 112 15.22 -14.19 -8.42
N ASP A 113 15.38 -15.38 -9.01
CA ASP A 113 16.63 -15.80 -9.60
C ASP A 113 16.77 -15.19 -11.00
N ASN A 114 17.62 -14.17 -11.12
CA ASN A 114 17.80 -13.44 -12.37
C ASN A 114 18.53 -14.25 -13.45
N THR A 115 19.02 -15.45 -13.12
CA THR A 115 19.62 -16.39 -14.09
C THR A 115 18.58 -17.28 -14.77
N GLY A 116 17.36 -17.36 -14.22
CA GLY A 116 16.30 -18.23 -14.70
C GLY A 116 15.87 -17.94 -16.14
N SER A 117 15.66 -18.98 -16.94
CA SER A 117 15.23 -18.87 -18.34
C SER A 117 13.86 -18.20 -18.49
N GLU A 118 12.99 -18.29 -17.47
CA GLU A 118 11.70 -17.59 -17.45
C GLU A 118 11.86 -16.07 -17.36
N VAL A 119 12.89 -15.58 -16.65
CA VAL A 119 13.21 -14.15 -16.59
C VAL A 119 13.65 -13.64 -17.96
N GLN A 120 14.47 -14.43 -18.67
CA GLN A 120 14.88 -14.12 -20.04
C GLN A 120 13.68 -14.06 -20.99
N ARG A 121 12.81 -15.08 -20.96
CA ARG A 121 11.58 -15.12 -21.76
C ARG A 121 10.65 -13.95 -21.48
N PHE A 122 10.49 -13.58 -20.20
CA PHE A 122 9.69 -12.41 -19.82
C PHE A 122 10.27 -11.12 -20.41
N GLN A 123 11.59 -10.97 -20.43
CA GLN A 123 12.24 -9.76 -20.96
C GLN A 123 12.19 -9.69 -22.49
N GLU A 124 12.25 -10.84 -23.17
CA GLU A 124 11.94 -10.92 -24.61
C GLU A 124 10.51 -10.45 -24.90
N LEU A 125 9.53 -10.83 -24.06
CA LEU A 125 8.15 -10.35 -24.16
C LEU A 125 8.05 -8.84 -23.91
N VAL A 126 8.73 -8.31 -22.89
CA VAL A 126 8.74 -6.86 -22.59
C VAL A 126 9.37 -6.06 -23.73
N ALA A 127 10.37 -6.62 -24.41
CA ALA A 127 10.98 -6.00 -25.58
C ALA A 127 10.05 -6.05 -26.81
N ALA A 128 9.36 -7.17 -27.05
CA ALA A 128 8.45 -7.35 -28.17
C ALA A 128 7.11 -6.62 -28.01
N ARG A 129 6.62 -6.50 -26.77
CA ARG A 129 5.33 -5.89 -26.40
C ARG A 129 5.53 -4.97 -25.20
N PRO A 130 5.98 -3.72 -25.44
CA PRO A 130 6.34 -2.83 -24.36
C PRO A 130 5.13 -2.14 -23.70
N ASP A 131 3.89 -2.44 -24.10
CA ASP A 131 2.68 -1.82 -23.55
C ASP A 131 2.38 -2.27 -22.11
N TYR A 132 1.73 -1.41 -21.33
CA TYR A 132 1.48 -1.64 -19.90
C TYR A 132 0.67 -2.91 -19.67
N GLU A 133 -0.37 -3.14 -20.46
CA GLU A 133 -1.31 -4.24 -20.27
C GLU A 133 -0.65 -5.60 -20.52
N ALA A 134 0.11 -5.76 -21.60
CA ALA A 134 0.82 -7.00 -21.90
C ALA A 134 1.85 -7.34 -20.80
N VAL A 135 2.60 -6.34 -20.35
CA VAL A 135 3.65 -6.53 -19.33
C VAL A 135 3.03 -6.81 -17.96
N SER A 136 2.02 -6.02 -17.56
CA SER A 136 1.37 -6.14 -16.25
C SER A 136 0.70 -7.50 -16.04
N ARG A 137 0.10 -8.07 -17.10
CA ARG A 137 -0.66 -9.32 -17.04
C ARG A 137 0.16 -10.60 -17.19
N TYR A 138 1.47 -10.49 -17.39
CA TYR A 138 2.32 -11.67 -17.52
C TYR A 138 2.21 -12.55 -16.26
N ALA A 139 1.99 -13.85 -16.47
CA ALA A 139 1.63 -14.80 -15.41
C ALA A 139 2.38 -16.14 -15.52
N ASP A 140 3.35 -16.25 -16.43
CA ASP A 140 3.96 -17.55 -16.79
C ASP A 140 5.21 -17.90 -15.95
N PHE A 141 5.39 -17.25 -14.79
CA PHE A 141 6.46 -17.62 -13.86
C PHE A 141 6.07 -18.84 -13.02
N THR A 142 7.00 -19.77 -12.87
CA THR A 142 6.92 -20.78 -11.82
C THR A 142 7.30 -20.14 -10.48
N SER A 143 6.39 -20.24 -9.50
CA SER A 143 6.57 -19.62 -8.19
C SER A 143 6.55 -20.62 -7.04
N THR A 144 7.39 -20.39 -6.04
CA THR A 144 7.32 -21.03 -4.72
C THR A 144 7.05 -20.00 -3.62
N ASP A 145 6.81 -20.47 -2.40
CA ASP A 145 6.74 -19.61 -1.23
C ASP A 145 8.04 -18.81 -1.00
N LEU A 146 7.92 -17.69 -0.29
CA LEU A 146 9.07 -16.87 0.11
C LEU A 146 10.08 -17.70 0.92
N PRO A 147 11.40 -17.55 0.67
CA PRO A 147 12.42 -18.29 1.40
C PRO A 147 12.40 -17.97 2.90
N SER A 148 12.63 -18.97 3.76
CA SER A 148 12.59 -18.79 5.22
C SER A 148 13.58 -17.74 5.71
N TRP A 149 14.78 -17.68 5.12
CA TRP A 149 15.83 -16.71 5.49
C TRP A 149 15.38 -15.24 5.33
N LEU A 150 14.36 -15.00 4.50
CA LEU A 150 13.80 -13.67 4.28
C LEU A 150 12.75 -13.33 5.34
N VAL A 151 11.95 -14.29 5.79
CA VAL A 151 10.74 -14.05 6.61
C VAL A 151 10.84 -14.54 8.06
N SER A 152 11.78 -15.43 8.40
CA SER A 152 11.94 -16.03 9.74
C SER A 152 12.17 -14.97 10.82
N GLY A 153 12.95 -13.94 10.51
CA GLY A 153 13.21 -12.81 11.40
C GLY A 153 12.14 -11.72 11.39
N GLY A 154 10.96 -12.00 10.81
CA GLY A 154 9.77 -11.16 10.91
C GLY A 154 9.60 -10.12 9.81
N LEU A 155 10.38 -10.16 8.73
CA LEU A 155 10.13 -9.28 7.59
C LEU A 155 8.71 -9.54 7.07
N THR A 156 7.89 -8.50 7.06
CA THR A 156 6.47 -8.64 6.74
C THR A 156 6.07 -7.60 5.70
N SER A 157 5.31 -8.00 4.68
CA SER A 157 4.62 -7.03 3.84
C SER A 157 3.33 -6.56 4.52
N ALA A 158 3.21 -5.26 4.79
CA ALA A 158 1.97 -4.63 5.24
C ALA A 158 1.16 -4.08 4.05
N LEU A 159 0.84 -4.97 3.10
CA LEU A 159 0.06 -4.64 1.91
C LEU A 159 -1.31 -4.08 2.29
N GLN A 160 -1.97 -4.67 3.29
CA GLN A 160 -3.22 -4.14 3.81
C GLN A 160 -2.96 -2.89 4.66
N LEU A 161 -3.75 -1.84 4.43
CA LEU A 161 -3.60 -0.56 5.15
C LEU A 161 -3.72 -0.71 6.67
N THR A 162 -4.50 -1.68 7.15
CA THR A 162 -4.66 -2.00 8.58
C THR A 162 -3.45 -2.67 9.21
N GLN A 163 -2.54 -3.21 8.41
CA GLN A 163 -1.29 -3.83 8.86
C GLN A 163 -0.15 -2.82 8.94
N ARG A 164 -0.32 -1.59 8.44
CA ARG A 164 0.72 -0.56 8.43
C ARG A 164 0.73 0.20 9.76
N PRO A 165 1.81 0.13 10.56
CA PRO A 165 1.85 0.76 11.89
C PRO A 165 1.67 2.29 11.89
N TRP A 166 2.05 2.94 10.79
CA TRP A 166 1.89 4.38 10.60
C TRP A 166 0.47 4.79 10.17
N TYR A 167 -0.39 3.82 9.80
CA TYR A 167 -1.82 4.05 9.53
C TYR A 167 -2.74 3.48 10.60
N CYS A 168 -2.30 2.46 11.33
CA CYS A 168 -3.12 1.71 12.27
C CYS A 168 -2.36 1.45 13.57
N ALA A 169 -2.89 1.95 14.70
CA ALA A 169 -2.35 1.72 16.03
C ALA A 169 -2.36 0.25 16.46
N PHE A 170 -3.27 -0.55 15.89
CA PHE A 170 -3.44 -1.97 16.19
C PHE A 170 -2.78 -2.86 15.14
N ALA A 171 -1.89 -2.31 14.30
CA ALA A 171 -1.12 -3.11 13.37
C ALA A 171 -0.32 -4.18 14.16
N PRO A 172 -0.42 -5.48 13.79
CA PRO A 172 0.24 -6.56 14.55
C PRO A 172 1.75 -6.37 14.70
N THR A 173 2.37 -5.74 13.71
CA THR A 173 3.81 -5.49 13.64
C THR A 173 4.21 -4.11 14.20
N ARG A 174 3.32 -3.41 14.92
CA ARG A 174 3.58 -2.07 15.47
C ARG A 174 4.84 -2.02 16.33
N LEU A 175 4.98 -2.93 17.31
CA LEU A 175 6.13 -2.91 18.23
C LEU A 175 7.44 -3.20 17.51
N GLN A 176 7.44 -4.15 16.59
CA GLN A 176 8.59 -4.45 15.73
C GLN A 176 9.00 -3.21 14.92
N TRP A 177 8.04 -2.57 14.27
CA TRP A 177 8.30 -1.35 13.49
C TRP A 177 8.82 -0.19 14.36
N LEU A 178 8.29 -0.01 15.57
CA LEU A 178 8.78 0.99 16.53
C LEU A 178 10.22 0.71 16.99
N GLY A 179 10.65 -0.56 16.99
CA GLY A 179 12.06 -0.92 17.19
C GLY A 179 12.98 -0.32 16.10
N TRP A 180 12.52 -0.28 14.85
CA TRP A 180 13.25 0.37 13.76
C TRP A 180 13.15 1.90 13.79
N VAL A 181 12.01 2.44 14.23
CA VAL A 181 11.88 3.88 14.52
C VAL A 181 12.91 4.33 15.54
N ARG A 182 13.12 3.54 16.62
CA ARG A 182 14.15 3.83 17.63
C ARG A 182 15.52 3.95 16.98
N ARG A 183 15.90 2.97 16.15
CA ARG A 183 17.18 3.01 15.43
C ARG A 183 17.28 4.21 14.48
N ALA A 184 16.18 4.61 13.84
CA ALA A 184 16.16 5.79 12.97
C ALA A 184 16.37 7.10 13.73
N LEU A 185 15.81 7.20 14.94
CA LEU A 185 16.06 8.32 15.86
C LEU A 185 17.53 8.32 16.34
N GLU A 186 18.05 7.16 16.75
CA GLU A 186 19.44 7.00 17.21
C GLU A 186 20.47 7.37 16.12
N ARG A 187 20.18 7.05 14.85
CA ARG A 187 21.01 7.42 13.70
C ARG A 187 20.78 8.85 13.18
N GLY A 188 19.85 9.60 13.77
CA GLY A 188 19.50 10.95 13.33
C GLY A 188 18.85 11.02 11.94
N LEU A 189 18.33 9.90 11.43
CA LEU A 189 17.60 9.84 10.15
C LEU A 189 16.12 10.18 10.31
N LEU A 190 15.63 10.14 11.55
CA LEU A 190 14.29 10.56 11.92
C LEU A 190 14.38 11.56 13.07
N ASP A 191 13.55 12.58 13.04
CA ASP A 191 13.31 13.47 14.18
C ASP A 191 11.80 13.67 14.39
N LEU A 192 11.43 14.26 15.52
CA LEU A 192 10.01 14.49 15.85
C LEU A 192 9.34 15.48 14.89
N SER A 193 10.07 16.45 14.34
CA SER A 193 9.52 17.45 13.42
C SER A 193 9.10 16.81 12.09
N MET A 194 9.84 15.80 11.62
CA MET A 194 9.47 15.00 10.45
C MET A 194 8.15 14.26 10.66
N VAL A 195 7.96 13.68 11.84
CA VAL A 195 6.70 12.98 12.18
C VAL A 195 5.55 13.97 12.33
N GLU A 196 5.78 15.11 12.96
CA GLU A 196 4.78 16.20 13.07
C GLU A 196 4.34 16.69 11.69
N GLU A 197 5.26 16.82 10.74
CA GLU A 197 4.96 17.20 9.36
C GLU A 197 4.16 16.12 8.61
N ASP A 198 4.54 14.85 8.75
CA ASP A 198 3.78 13.73 8.17
C ASP A 198 2.37 13.65 8.78
N VAL A 199 2.20 13.92 10.07
CA VAL A 199 0.87 13.99 10.71
C VAL A 199 0.08 15.17 10.15
N ARG A 200 0.70 16.36 10.06
CA ARG A 200 0.06 17.59 9.60
C ARG A 200 -0.41 17.49 8.15
N THR A 201 0.36 16.85 7.28
CA THR A 201 0.01 16.56 5.87
C THR A 201 -0.93 15.35 5.73
N GLY A 202 -1.21 14.67 6.84
CA GLY A 202 -2.05 13.49 6.92
C GLY A 202 -1.43 12.28 6.22
N LEU A 203 -0.12 12.20 6.09
CA LEU A 203 0.56 11.02 5.57
C LEU A 203 0.66 9.91 6.61
N VAL A 204 0.45 10.20 7.89
CA VAL A 204 0.41 9.19 8.97
C VAL A 204 -0.69 9.51 9.99
N ARG A 205 -1.06 8.53 10.81
CA ARG A 205 -2.08 8.72 11.86
C ARG A 205 -1.61 9.71 12.94
N PRO A 206 -2.48 10.59 13.48
CA PRO A 206 -2.10 11.56 14.51
C PRO A 206 -1.45 10.95 15.75
N SER A 207 -1.97 9.83 16.25
CA SER A 207 -1.46 9.17 17.46
C SER A 207 -0.05 8.61 17.31
N LEU A 208 0.48 8.51 16.07
CA LEU A 208 1.86 8.07 15.83
C LEU A 208 2.87 9.00 16.49
N LEU A 209 2.59 10.31 16.57
CA LEU A 209 3.48 11.26 17.20
C LEU A 209 3.73 10.92 18.68
N ALA A 210 2.70 10.48 19.39
CA ALA A 210 2.83 10.05 20.79
C ALA A 210 3.69 8.79 20.91
N ASP A 211 3.51 7.83 20.00
CA ASP A 211 4.33 6.62 19.96
C ASP A 211 5.82 6.95 19.76
N VAL A 212 6.14 7.82 18.78
CA VAL A 212 7.52 8.20 18.48
C VAL A 212 8.11 9.05 19.62
N LYS A 213 7.33 9.93 20.26
CA LYS A 213 7.76 10.70 21.44
C LYS A 213 8.14 9.77 22.60
N ALA A 214 7.36 8.72 22.86
CA ALA A 214 7.69 7.73 23.88
C ALA A 214 9.02 7.02 23.56
N VAL A 215 9.15 6.54 22.31
CA VAL A 215 10.39 5.87 21.84
C VAL A 215 11.61 6.78 21.98
N ALA A 216 11.49 8.06 21.59
CA ALA A 216 12.56 9.05 21.69
C ALA A 216 12.97 9.33 23.15
N GLN A 217 12.04 9.23 24.10
CA GLN A 217 12.29 9.37 25.54
C GLN A 217 12.79 8.06 26.19
N GLY A 218 12.96 7.00 25.42
CA GLY A 218 13.35 5.68 25.92
C GLY A 218 12.26 4.97 26.70
N THR A 219 11.02 5.46 26.68
CA THR A 219 9.88 4.81 27.31
C THR A 219 9.17 3.87 26.34
N ASP A 220 8.43 2.91 26.89
CA ASP A 220 7.61 2.03 26.06
C ASP A 220 6.49 2.83 25.41
N ALA A 221 6.24 2.55 24.14
CA ALA A 221 5.09 3.12 23.46
C ALA A 221 3.80 2.67 24.17
N PRO A 222 2.80 3.55 24.29
CA PRO A 222 1.59 3.24 25.03
C PRO A 222 0.91 1.99 24.44
N THR A 223 0.54 1.05 25.31
CA THR A 223 -0.20 -0.16 24.93
C THR A 223 -1.52 0.19 24.24
N LEU A 224 -2.17 1.27 24.71
CA LEU A 224 -3.37 1.85 24.13
C LEU A 224 -3.10 3.33 23.84
N PRO A 225 -2.71 3.70 22.61
CA PRO A 225 -2.54 5.11 22.25
C PRO A 225 -3.88 5.84 22.30
N ASP A 226 -3.84 7.17 22.50
CA ASP A 226 -5.04 7.99 22.36
C ASP A 226 -5.45 8.05 20.88
N LEU A 227 -6.58 7.40 20.56
CA LEU A 227 -7.09 7.28 19.20
C LEU A 227 -8.13 8.34 18.85
N THR A 228 -8.38 9.30 19.73
CA THR A 228 -9.47 10.29 19.56
C THR A 228 -9.37 11.00 18.21
N LEU A 229 -8.15 11.34 17.79
CA LEU A 229 -7.88 12.01 16.51
C LEU A 229 -7.69 11.04 15.34
N ASP A 230 -7.36 9.77 15.60
CA ASP A 230 -7.18 8.75 14.56
C ASP A 230 -8.49 8.41 13.86
N ALA A 231 -9.63 8.60 14.51
CA ALA A 231 -10.95 8.43 13.89
C ALA A 231 -11.18 9.36 12.68
N LEU A 232 -10.43 10.48 12.61
CA LEU A 232 -10.48 11.44 11.51
C LEU A 232 -9.39 11.19 10.45
N PHE A 233 -8.46 10.27 10.73
CA PHE A 233 -7.38 9.93 9.80
C PHE A 233 -7.91 9.11 8.62
N MET A 234 -7.55 9.54 7.42
CA MET A 234 -7.79 8.80 6.18
C MET A 234 -6.47 8.57 5.48
N ALA A 235 -6.09 7.29 5.36
CA ALA A 235 -4.90 6.86 4.64
C ALA A 235 -4.87 7.47 3.23
N PRO A 236 -3.72 7.97 2.75
CA PRO A 236 -3.60 8.61 1.45
C PRO A 236 -4.20 7.80 0.30
N GLU A 237 -4.07 6.48 0.31
CA GLU A 237 -4.55 5.56 -0.73
C GLU A 237 -6.08 5.46 -0.78
N ARG A 238 -6.79 5.90 0.27
CA ARG A 238 -8.25 5.96 0.31
C ARG A 238 -8.80 7.34 -0.05
N ARG A 239 -7.92 8.34 -0.23
CA ARG A 239 -8.35 9.70 -0.55
C ARG A 239 -8.81 9.73 -2.01
N LEU A 240 -10.04 10.20 -2.20
CA LEU A 240 -10.56 10.48 -3.52
C LEU A 240 -9.91 11.75 -4.05
N THR A 241 -9.54 11.77 -5.33
CA THR A 241 -9.14 13.01 -5.99
C THR A 241 -10.34 13.95 -6.08
N ASP A 242 -10.10 15.26 -6.19
CA ASP A 242 -11.18 16.25 -6.35
C ASP A 242 -12.08 15.92 -7.55
N GLN A 243 -11.50 15.38 -8.62
CA GLN A 243 -12.25 14.93 -9.79
C GLN A 243 -13.10 13.70 -9.49
N GLN A 244 -12.56 12.69 -8.79
CA GLN A 244 -13.34 11.52 -8.36
C GLN A 244 -14.45 11.91 -7.39
N TYR A 245 -14.18 12.86 -6.50
CA TYR A 245 -15.15 13.40 -5.58
C TYR A 245 -16.26 14.16 -6.32
N ARG A 246 -15.92 15.05 -7.26
CA ARG A 246 -16.90 15.75 -8.13
C ARG A 246 -17.72 14.76 -8.95
N LEU A 247 -17.11 13.69 -9.46
CA LEU A 247 -17.80 12.63 -10.18
C LEU A 247 -18.79 11.87 -9.28
N LEU A 248 -18.37 11.47 -8.07
CA LEU A 248 -19.23 10.83 -7.06
C LEU A 248 -20.43 11.68 -6.68
N HIS A 249 -20.23 13.00 -6.61
CA HIS A 249 -21.28 13.97 -6.31
C HIS A 249 -21.94 14.58 -7.55
N SER A 250 -21.62 14.10 -8.76
CA SER A 250 -22.23 14.60 -9.98
C SER A 250 -23.69 14.17 -10.07
N ALA A 251 -24.55 15.09 -10.49
CA ALA A 251 -25.96 14.80 -10.73
C ALA A 251 -26.15 13.65 -11.74
N GLU A 252 -25.21 13.49 -12.68
CA GLU A 252 -25.25 12.46 -13.71
C GLU A 252 -24.96 11.06 -13.15
N LEU A 253 -23.95 10.91 -12.28
CA LEU A 253 -23.70 9.64 -11.59
C LEU A 253 -24.86 9.32 -10.65
N GLN A 254 -25.38 10.29 -9.90
CA GLN A 254 -26.54 10.08 -9.02
C GLN A 254 -27.78 9.62 -9.81
N LYS A 255 -28.08 10.24 -10.96
CA LYS A 255 -29.14 9.79 -11.87
C LYS A 255 -28.91 8.36 -12.36
N ARG A 256 -27.68 7.99 -12.75
CA ARG A 256 -27.33 6.63 -13.18
C ARG A 256 -27.47 5.61 -12.05
N THR A 257 -26.99 5.92 -10.85
CA THR A 257 -27.12 5.06 -9.67
C THR A 257 -28.58 4.87 -9.28
N VAL A 258 -29.40 5.93 -9.29
CA VAL A 258 -30.85 5.83 -9.06
C VAL A 258 -31.53 5.01 -10.15
N LYS A 259 -31.17 5.20 -11.43
CA LYS A 259 -31.71 4.42 -12.56
C LYS A 259 -31.35 2.93 -12.44
N PHE A 260 -30.11 2.62 -12.06
CA PHE A 260 -29.64 1.25 -11.83
C PHE A 260 -30.33 0.62 -10.61
N ALA A 261 -30.42 1.33 -9.50
CA ALA A 261 -31.14 0.89 -8.30
C ALA A 261 -32.63 0.66 -8.59
N ARG A 262 -33.28 1.52 -9.38
CA ARG A 262 -34.67 1.36 -9.84
C ARG A 262 -34.85 0.15 -10.77
N ARG A 263 -33.90 -0.12 -11.67
CA ARG A 263 -33.92 -1.31 -12.53
C ARG A 263 -33.75 -2.60 -11.70
N ASN A 264 -32.83 -2.61 -10.74
CA ASN A 264 -32.60 -3.75 -9.88
C ASN A 264 -33.74 -3.97 -8.86
N SER A 265 -34.37 -2.89 -8.36
CA SER A 265 -35.56 -3.02 -7.52
C SER A 265 -36.79 -3.43 -8.33
N ALA A 266 -36.93 -2.98 -9.58
CA ALA A 266 -37.97 -3.46 -10.50
C ALA A 266 -37.79 -4.96 -10.83
N GLY A 267 -36.55 -5.42 -11.05
CA GLY A 267 -36.23 -6.84 -11.23
C GLY A 267 -36.41 -7.69 -9.96
N LYS A 268 -36.30 -7.10 -8.77
CA LYS A 268 -36.67 -7.75 -7.51
C LYS A 268 -38.18 -7.73 -7.26
N LEU A 269 -38.91 -6.70 -7.70
CA LEU A 269 -40.36 -6.61 -7.62
C LEU A 269 -41.06 -7.58 -8.58
N SER A 270 -40.48 -7.87 -9.75
CA SER A 270 -41.02 -8.91 -10.65
C SER A 270 -40.85 -10.32 -10.07
N LYS A 271 -39.75 -10.59 -9.35
CA LYS A 271 -39.56 -11.85 -8.58
C LYS A 271 -40.35 -11.88 -7.27
N GLN A 272 -40.61 -10.73 -6.64
CA GLN A 272 -41.47 -10.62 -5.46
C GLN A 272 -42.97 -10.66 -5.79
N GLY A 273 -43.39 -10.48 -7.05
CA GLY A 273 -44.77 -10.73 -7.48
C GLY A 273 -45.22 -12.17 -7.23
N LEU A 274 -44.29 -13.13 -7.34
CA LEU A 274 -44.52 -14.55 -7.03
C LEU A 274 -44.47 -14.85 -5.52
N LEU A 275 -43.65 -14.12 -4.75
CA LEU A 275 -43.53 -14.29 -3.29
C LEU A 275 -44.55 -13.49 -2.47
N LYS A 276 -45.25 -12.52 -3.10
CA LYS A 276 -46.32 -11.73 -2.45
C LYS A 276 -47.53 -12.57 -2.07
N TYR A 277 -47.72 -13.73 -2.68
CA TYR A 277 -48.75 -14.68 -2.29
C TYR A 277 -48.38 -15.47 -1.01
N LEU A 278 -47.12 -15.44 -0.57
CA LEU A 278 -46.62 -16.23 0.57
C LEU A 278 -46.17 -15.41 1.78
N TRP A 279 -46.16 -14.07 1.71
CA TRP A 279 -45.60 -13.21 2.77
C TRP A 279 -46.59 -12.16 3.32
N GLY A 280 -47.86 -12.54 3.44
CA GLY A 280 -48.89 -11.73 4.10
C GLY A 280 -48.66 -11.43 5.59
N SER A 281 -47.60 -11.94 6.23
CA SER A 281 -47.50 -11.99 7.70
C SER A 281 -46.27 -11.34 8.35
N PHE A 282 -45.39 -10.67 7.61
CA PHE A 282 -44.25 -9.97 8.25
C PHE A 282 -44.19 -8.48 7.88
N ARG A 283 -45.09 -7.71 8.51
CA ARG A 283 -44.96 -6.26 8.62
C ARG A 283 -44.11 -5.90 9.83
N ARG A 284 -43.09 -5.06 9.59
CA ARG A 284 -42.46 -4.01 10.44
C ARG A 284 -40.95 -4.20 10.64
N LEU A 285 -40.17 -3.53 9.80
CA LEU A 285 -38.84 -3.02 10.13
C LEU A 285 -38.75 -1.55 9.69
N PRO A 286 -38.23 -0.62 10.51
CA PRO A 286 -38.38 0.82 10.28
C PRO A 286 -37.29 1.40 9.37
N ARG A 287 -37.69 2.34 8.50
CA ARG A 287 -36.89 3.10 7.52
C ARG A 287 -35.79 4.01 8.11
N ARG A 288 -35.43 3.89 9.39
CA ARG A 288 -34.54 4.85 10.09
C ARG A 288 -33.04 4.57 9.94
N SER A 289 -32.63 3.39 9.53
CA SER A 289 -31.20 3.01 9.44
C SER A 289 -30.46 3.64 8.24
N VAL A 290 -31.16 3.91 7.14
CA VAL A 290 -30.54 4.43 5.91
C VAL A 290 -30.22 5.93 6.01
N GLN A 291 -31.06 6.71 6.71
CA GLN A 291 -30.80 8.13 6.95
C GLN A 291 -29.64 8.35 7.92
N ALA A 292 -29.47 7.49 8.93
CA ALA A 292 -28.36 7.57 9.87
C ALA A 292 -26.99 7.30 9.20
N ALA A 293 -26.94 6.32 8.29
CA ALA A 293 -25.74 6.03 7.50
C ALA A 293 -25.35 7.19 6.57
N TYR A 294 -26.34 7.86 5.96
CA TYR A 294 -26.10 9.03 5.11
C TYR A 294 -25.64 10.25 5.93
N HIS A 295 -26.18 10.43 7.14
CA HIS A 295 -25.79 11.53 8.02
C HIS A 295 -24.35 11.36 8.55
N LEU A 296 -23.95 10.14 8.91
CA LEU A 296 -22.57 9.80 9.29
C LEU A 296 -21.60 9.98 8.12
N TYR A 297 -21.99 9.55 6.91
CA TYR A 297 -21.21 9.77 5.69
C TYR A 297 -21.07 11.26 5.32
N SER A 298 -22.06 12.09 5.64
CA SER A 298 -21.97 13.54 5.41
C SER A 298 -21.09 14.28 6.43
N MET A 299 -20.94 13.73 7.63
CA MET A 299 -20.12 14.32 8.70
C MET A 299 -18.62 14.08 8.50
N THR A 300 -18.23 12.94 7.92
CA THR A 300 -16.83 12.61 7.58
C THR A 300 -16.26 13.44 6.42
N VAL A 301 -17.11 14.21 5.74
CA VAL A 301 -16.79 15.00 4.54
C VAL A 301 -16.63 16.51 4.83
N ARG A 302 -16.93 16.96 6.06
CA ARG A 302 -16.84 18.38 6.48
C ARG A 302 -15.46 19.05 6.25
N PRO A 303 -14.31 18.38 6.45
CA PRO A 303 -13.00 19.01 6.20
C PRO A 303 -12.73 19.31 4.72
N ALA A 304 -13.40 18.61 3.79
CA ALA A 304 -13.30 18.86 2.35
C ALA A 304 -14.25 19.98 1.89
N VAL A 305 -15.43 20.08 2.52
CA VAL A 305 -16.40 21.18 2.27
C VAL A 305 -15.84 22.53 2.73
N GLN A 306 -15.08 22.57 3.83
CA GLN A 306 -14.41 23.79 4.28
C GLN A 306 -13.32 24.27 3.30
N ARG A 307 -12.53 23.36 2.73
CA ARG A 307 -11.51 23.70 1.71
C ARG A 307 -12.11 24.29 0.43
N LEU A 308 -13.23 23.74 -0.04
CA LEU A 308 -13.94 24.28 -1.20
C LEU A 308 -14.55 25.67 -0.91
N ARG A 309 -15.09 25.90 0.29
CA ARG A 309 -15.62 27.23 0.67
C ARG A 309 -14.52 28.29 0.77
N GLN A 310 -13.31 27.93 1.20
CA GLN A 310 -12.18 28.86 1.27
C GLN A 310 -11.60 29.20 -0.11
N GLN A 311 -11.66 28.27 -1.08
CA GLN A 311 -11.27 28.56 -2.48
C GLN A 311 -12.35 29.30 -3.29
N SER A 312 -13.57 29.40 -2.76
CA SER A 312 -14.71 30.09 -3.39
C SER A 312 -14.94 31.51 -2.87
N GLY A 313 -14.05 32.05 -2.04
CA GLY A 313 -14.15 33.43 -1.57
C GLY A 313 -14.00 34.41 -2.74
N PRO A 314 -14.77 35.52 -2.76
CA PRO A 314 -14.65 36.49 -3.84
C PRO A 314 -13.22 37.03 -3.86
N ARG A 315 -12.60 37.01 -5.04
CA ARG A 315 -11.46 37.89 -5.33
C ARG A 315 -12.05 39.29 -5.42
N GLU A 316 -11.83 40.11 -4.39
CA GLU A 316 -11.75 41.57 -4.56
C GLU A 316 -10.40 41.92 -5.20
#